data_AF-V1CQI9-F1
#
_entry.id   AF-V1CQI9-F1
#
_cell.length_a   1.000
_cell.length_b   1.000
_cell.length_c   1.000
_cell.angle_alpha   90.00
_cell.angle_beta   90.00
_cell.angle_gamma   90.00
#
_symmetry.space_group_name_H-M   'P 1'
#
loop_
_entity.id
_entity.type
_entity.pdbx_description
1 polymer ?
#
loop_
_entity_poly.entity_id
_entity_poly.type
_entity_poly.pdbx_seq_one_letter_code
_entity_poly.pdbx_strand_id
1 'polypeptide(L)'
;MVNNRVESVRKKEKIDMFKIILLCFIIAATMILSGCGKNKKDGYGVTPSSDISSNDNSNSTGSDQTQNGGSHQQVDKKDLSSTKDDVINIREKVFLAQINDIYSNFEDYKDKTIIVEGMFSHFKDNGTGDKVPVVDRKGPGCCGNDGWGGFLLRGLKSEPKENDWVKVTGKPILEKSKDGYYSLYLKVANLEVKKKRGAENVTQ
;
A
#
# COMPACT_ATOMS: atom_id res chain seq x y z
N MET A 1 -59.74 23.35 24.46
CA MET A 1 -58.57 24.11 24.95
C MET A 1 -57.26 23.29 24.93
N VAL A 2 -57.13 22.28 24.05
CA VAL A 2 -55.96 21.37 23.98
C VAL A 2 -55.11 21.60 22.71
N ASN A 3 -55.73 22.03 21.59
CA ASN A 3 -55.05 22.20 20.31
C ASN A 3 -53.95 23.28 20.32
N ASN A 4 -54.19 24.42 20.98
CA ASN A 4 -53.25 25.54 21.01
C ASN A 4 -51.95 25.22 21.78
N ARG A 5 -52.00 24.28 22.74
CA ARG A 5 -50.83 23.88 23.52
C ARG A 5 -49.89 23.01 22.69
N VAL A 6 -50.43 22.11 21.86
CA VAL A 6 -49.63 21.22 20.99
C VAL A 6 -48.97 22.01 19.86
N GLU A 7 -49.67 22.98 19.27
CA GLU A 7 -49.08 23.85 18.24
C GLU A 7 -48.00 24.78 18.80
N SER A 8 -48.19 25.29 20.02
CA SER A 8 -47.19 26.12 20.71
C SER A 8 -45.89 25.36 20.97
N VAL A 9 -45.97 24.11 21.42
CA VAL A 9 -44.79 23.26 21.66
C VAL A 9 -44.05 22.96 20.36
N ARG A 10 -44.77 22.56 19.30
CA ARG A 10 -44.17 22.25 18.00
C ARG A 10 -43.54 23.48 17.33
N LYS A 11 -44.11 24.67 17.54
CA LYS A 11 -43.55 25.94 17.06
C LYS A 11 -42.29 26.32 17.83
N LYS A 12 -42.25 26.09 19.14
CA LYS A 12 -41.08 26.30 19.98
C LYS A 12 -39.91 25.40 19.58
N GLU A 13 -40.15 24.10 19.38
CA GLU A 13 -39.12 23.16 18.92
C GLU A 13 -38.52 23.53 17.56
N LYS A 14 -39.37 23.98 16.61
CA LYS A 14 -38.89 24.45 15.29
C LYS A 14 -38.06 25.73 15.39
N ILE A 15 -38.43 26.65 16.28
CA ILE A 15 -37.67 27.89 16.52
C ILE A 15 -36.33 27.58 17.18
N ASP A 16 -36.30 26.68 18.15
CA ASP A 16 -35.08 26.28 18.85
C ASP A 16 -34.14 25.49 17.91
N MET A 17 -34.67 24.61 17.07
CA MET A 17 -33.90 23.93 16.02
C MET A 17 -33.32 24.89 14.98
N PHE A 18 -34.09 25.89 14.54
CA PHE A 18 -33.59 26.90 13.60
C PHE A 18 -32.49 27.77 14.22
N LYS A 19 -32.59 28.11 15.51
CA LYS A 19 -31.54 28.84 16.26
C LYS A 19 -30.29 28.00 16.43
N ILE A 20 -30.41 26.70 16.70
CA ILE A 20 -29.27 25.77 16.80
C ILE A 20 -28.57 25.66 15.45
N ILE A 21 -29.31 25.49 14.35
CA ILE A 21 -28.74 25.45 13.00
C ILE A 21 -28.04 26.76 12.64
N LEU A 22 -28.65 27.91 12.94
CA LEU A 22 -28.05 29.23 12.71
C LEU A 22 -26.79 29.46 13.55
N LEU A 23 -26.78 28.99 14.81
CA LEU A 23 -25.61 29.05 15.68
C LEU A 23 -24.46 28.17 15.16
N CYS A 24 -24.75 26.95 14.70
CA CYS A 24 -23.77 26.06 14.07
C CYS A 24 -23.18 26.67 12.79
N PHE A 25 -24.01 27.35 11.98
CA PHE A 25 -23.56 28.01 10.75
C PHE A 25 -22.64 29.21 11.05
N ILE A 26 -22.94 29.99 12.09
CA ILE A 26 -22.09 31.11 12.55
C ILE A 26 -20.75 30.61 13.12
N ILE A 27 -20.74 29.49 13.86
CA ILE A 27 -19.50 28.89 14.37
C ILE A 27 -18.64 28.30 13.24
N ALA A 28 -19.26 27.71 12.21
CA ALA A 28 -18.53 27.22 11.03
C ALA A 28 -17.93 28.36 10.18
N ALA A 29 -18.61 29.51 10.11
CA ALA A 29 -18.16 30.66 9.33
C ALA A 29 -16.93 31.37 9.93
N THR A 30 -16.70 31.27 11.24
CA THR A 30 -15.55 31.92 11.90
C THR A 30 -14.23 31.14 11.79
N MET A 31 -14.25 29.92 11.26
CA MET A 31 -13.02 29.11 11.06
C MET A 31 -12.31 29.32 9.72
N ILE A 32 -12.78 30.22 8.84
CA ILE A 32 -12.24 30.35 7.46
C ILE A 32 -11.18 31.48 7.32
N LEU A 33 -10.74 32.13 8.41
CA LEU A 33 -9.67 33.14 8.33
C LEU A 33 -8.43 32.78 9.13
N SER A 34 -7.69 31.76 8.66
CA SER A 34 -6.23 31.62 8.81
C SER A 34 -5.73 30.44 7.97
N GLY A 35 -5.13 30.69 6.80
CA GLY A 35 -4.58 29.60 5.99
C GLY A 35 -4.01 30.00 4.63
N CYS A 36 -3.06 30.93 4.58
CA CYS A 36 -2.09 30.96 3.49
C CYS A 36 -0.96 29.98 3.83
N GLY A 37 -1.04 28.76 3.28
CA GLY A 37 0.00 27.75 3.34
C GLY A 37 0.00 26.99 2.02
N LYS A 38 1.17 26.90 1.37
CA LYS A 38 1.37 26.23 0.09
C LYS A 38 0.68 24.87 0.07
N ASN A 39 -0.22 24.66 -0.89
CA ASN A 39 -0.84 23.37 -1.14
C ASN A 39 0.21 22.38 -1.67
N LYS A 40 0.75 21.51 -0.81
CA LYS A 40 1.11 20.15 -1.22
C LYS A 40 -0.16 19.32 -1.06
N LYS A 41 -0.56 18.64 -2.14
CA LYS A 41 -1.69 17.70 -2.13
C LYS A 41 -1.16 16.37 -1.64
N ASP A 42 -1.62 15.97 -0.47
CA ASP A 42 -1.35 14.65 0.10
C ASP A 42 -2.24 13.61 -0.59
N GLY A 43 -1.66 12.94 -1.58
CA GLY A 43 -1.94 11.55 -1.89
C GLY A 43 -0.60 10.81 -1.82
N TYR A 44 -0.58 9.51 -1.50
CA TYR A 44 0.64 8.71 -1.57
C TYR A 44 1.02 8.46 -3.05
N GLY A 45 1.43 9.53 -3.72
CA GLY A 45 2.01 9.56 -5.06
C GLY A 45 3.29 10.37 -4.98
N VAL A 46 4.42 9.68 -4.76
CA VAL A 46 5.73 10.31 -4.90
C VAL A 46 6.17 10.11 -6.34
N THR A 47 6.35 11.20 -7.07
CA THR A 47 7.06 11.21 -8.36
C THR A 47 8.52 10.81 -8.13
N PRO A 48 9.13 9.94 -8.95
CA PRO A 48 10.53 9.57 -8.78
C PRO A 48 11.41 10.81 -9.04
N SER A 49 12.18 11.23 -8.04
CA SER A 49 13.26 12.19 -8.24
C SER A 49 14.50 11.39 -8.63
N SER A 50 14.88 11.51 -9.91
CA SER A 50 16.15 11.05 -10.43
C SER A 50 17.25 11.99 -9.94
N ASP A 51 18.01 11.61 -8.91
CA ASP A 51 19.29 12.24 -8.60
C ASP A 51 20.26 11.16 -8.12
N ILE A 52 20.97 10.56 -9.07
CA ILE A 52 22.21 9.81 -8.84
C ILE A 52 23.30 10.84 -8.59
N SER A 53 23.80 10.91 -7.36
CA SER A 53 25.13 11.46 -7.11
C SER A 53 26.10 10.31 -6.88
N SER A 54 26.90 10.07 -7.92
CA SER A 54 28.12 9.29 -7.88
C SER A 54 29.03 9.81 -6.78
N ASN A 55 29.58 8.92 -5.97
CA ASN A 55 30.85 9.19 -5.32
C ASN A 55 31.73 7.96 -5.46
N ASP A 56 32.51 7.98 -6.54
CA ASP A 56 33.64 7.10 -6.74
C ASP A 56 34.66 7.35 -5.63
N ASN A 57 35.17 6.28 -5.03
CA ASN A 57 36.52 6.35 -4.47
C ASN A 57 37.27 5.06 -4.78
N SER A 58 38.25 5.24 -5.67
CA SER A 58 39.13 4.24 -6.23
C SER A 58 40.20 3.82 -5.22
N ASN A 59 40.49 2.52 -5.16
CA ASN A 59 41.84 2.04 -4.92
C ASN A 59 41.94 0.57 -5.38
N SER A 60 42.43 0.37 -6.60
CA SER A 60 43.05 -0.90 -6.99
C SER A 60 44.27 -0.63 -7.85
N THR A 61 45.42 -1.01 -7.30
CA THR A 61 46.72 -1.13 -7.94
C THR A 61 46.82 -2.49 -8.62
N GLY A 62 47.29 -2.52 -9.88
CA GLY A 62 48.06 -3.66 -10.39
C GLY A 62 47.57 -4.32 -11.69
N SER A 63 48.16 -3.83 -12.79
CA SER A 63 48.77 -4.62 -13.90
C SER A 63 47.93 -5.60 -14.74
N ASP A 64 47.56 -5.10 -15.92
CA ASP A 64 47.97 -5.52 -17.28
C ASP A 64 47.81 -6.96 -17.82
N GLN A 65 47.02 -6.99 -18.93
CA GLN A 65 47.08 -7.77 -20.18
C GLN A 65 46.75 -9.28 -20.15
N THR A 66 45.93 -9.84 -21.05
CA THR A 66 46.05 -9.72 -22.52
C THR A 66 44.81 -10.28 -23.29
N GLN A 67 44.56 -9.69 -24.48
CA GLN A 67 44.06 -10.22 -25.78
C GLN A 67 42.57 -10.46 -26.17
N ASN A 68 42.25 -9.82 -27.32
CA ASN A 68 41.53 -10.28 -28.53
C ASN A 68 40.00 -10.39 -28.59
N GLY A 69 39.37 -9.40 -29.24
CA GLY A 69 39.04 -9.51 -30.68
C GLY A 69 37.94 -10.48 -31.15
N GLY A 70 36.68 -10.05 -31.02
CA GLY A 70 35.63 -10.06 -32.06
C GLY A 70 35.17 -11.36 -32.74
N SER A 71 33.91 -11.75 -32.48
CA SER A 71 32.92 -12.09 -33.53
C SER A 71 31.53 -12.28 -32.90
N HIS A 72 30.55 -11.55 -33.43
CA HIS A 72 29.13 -11.79 -33.20
C HIS A 72 28.69 -13.07 -33.91
N GLN A 73 28.07 -14.00 -33.19
CA GLN A 73 26.93 -14.73 -33.74
C GLN A 73 25.99 -15.18 -32.64
N GLN A 74 24.73 -14.76 -32.81
CA GLN A 74 23.54 -15.12 -32.06
C GLN A 74 23.51 -16.62 -31.77
N VAL A 75 23.49 -16.95 -30.48
CA VAL A 75 23.01 -18.24 -29.98
C VAL A 75 21.75 -17.94 -29.19
N ASP A 76 20.68 -18.60 -29.59
CA ASP A 76 19.34 -18.50 -29.03
C ASP A 76 19.36 -18.58 -27.50
N LYS A 77 19.08 -17.46 -26.82
CA LYS A 77 18.92 -17.44 -25.37
C LYS A 77 17.53 -17.98 -24.99
N LYS A 78 17.33 -19.27 -25.22
CA LYS A 78 16.43 -20.08 -24.39
C LYS A 78 17.24 -20.54 -23.18
N ASP A 79 17.68 -19.58 -22.36
CA ASP A 79 18.33 -19.92 -21.09
C ASP A 79 17.31 -19.89 -19.97
N LEU A 80 16.95 -21.12 -19.61
CA LEU A 80 16.50 -21.56 -18.32
C LEU A 80 17.55 -21.20 -17.24
N SER A 81 17.67 -19.92 -16.95
CA SER A 81 18.37 -19.40 -15.78
C SER A 81 17.32 -18.73 -14.90
N SER A 82 16.44 -19.54 -14.28
CA SER A 82 15.62 -19.07 -13.17
C SER A 82 16.54 -18.94 -11.95
N THR A 83 17.34 -17.87 -11.98
CA THR A 83 18.31 -17.53 -10.95
C THR A 83 17.53 -17.21 -9.68
N LYS A 84 18.14 -17.48 -8.53
CA LYS A 84 17.59 -17.20 -7.18
C LYS A 84 17.06 -15.76 -7.02
N ASP A 85 17.52 -14.85 -7.87
CA ASP A 85 17.14 -13.44 -7.97
C ASP A 85 15.72 -13.21 -8.51
N ASP A 86 15.02 -14.23 -9.00
CA ASP A 86 13.64 -14.12 -9.49
C ASP A 86 12.58 -14.34 -8.41
N VAL A 87 12.99 -14.77 -7.22
CA VAL A 87 12.10 -15.02 -6.09
C VAL A 87 12.48 -14.14 -4.91
N ILE A 88 11.60 -13.21 -4.57
CA ILE A 88 11.73 -12.33 -3.42
C ILE A 88 10.92 -12.90 -2.27
N ASN A 89 11.61 -13.37 -1.23
CA ASN A 89 10.97 -13.83 0.00
C ASN A 89 11.04 -12.73 1.06
N ILE A 90 9.89 -12.14 1.36
CA ILE A 90 9.75 -11.03 2.32
C ILE A 90 9.81 -11.57 3.73
N ARG A 91 10.93 -11.29 4.40
CA ARG A 91 11.24 -11.79 5.74
C ARG A 91 10.93 -10.76 6.81
N GLU A 92 10.68 -11.26 8.01
CA GLU A 92 10.26 -10.47 9.17
C GLU A 92 11.10 -9.23 9.46
N LYS A 93 12.44 -9.35 9.45
CA LYS A 93 13.36 -8.25 9.80
C LYS A 93 13.36 -7.07 8.81
N VAL A 94 12.88 -7.29 7.58
CA VAL A 94 12.88 -6.28 6.51
C VAL A 94 11.50 -6.13 5.88
N PHE A 95 10.46 -6.58 6.60
CA PHE A 95 9.13 -6.77 6.04
C PHE A 95 8.56 -5.48 5.43
N LEU A 96 8.54 -4.39 6.21
CA LEU A 96 8.04 -3.10 5.73
C LEU A 96 8.96 -2.47 4.68
N ALA A 97 10.27 -2.49 4.92
CA ALA A 97 11.25 -1.91 4.01
C ALA A 97 11.16 -2.55 2.61
N GLN A 98 11.04 -3.87 2.54
CA GLN A 98 10.98 -4.59 1.27
C GLN A 98 9.65 -4.40 0.54
N ILE A 99 8.52 -4.28 1.26
CA ILE A 99 7.24 -3.94 0.64
C ILE A 99 7.28 -2.52 0.06
N ASN A 100 7.83 -1.57 0.83
CA ASN A 100 7.96 -0.18 0.37
C ASN A 100 8.88 -0.07 -0.85
N ASP A 101 9.97 -0.84 -0.87
CA ASP A 101 10.89 -0.90 -2.01
C ASP A 101 10.20 -1.45 -3.27
N ILE A 102 9.45 -2.54 -3.15
CA ILE A 102 8.65 -3.09 -4.27
C ILE A 102 7.64 -2.07 -4.79
N TYR A 103 6.97 -1.34 -3.90
CA TYR A 103 6.01 -0.30 -4.29
C TYR A 103 6.68 0.85 -5.03
N SER A 104 7.84 1.29 -4.55
CA SER A 104 8.55 2.47 -5.08
C SER A 104 9.29 2.15 -6.39
N ASN A 105 9.73 0.91 -6.55
CA ASN A 105 10.57 0.45 -7.66
C ASN A 105 9.88 -0.66 -8.47
N PHE A 106 8.56 -0.57 -8.67
CA PHE A 106 7.73 -1.62 -9.26
C PHE A 106 8.31 -2.26 -10.54
N GLU A 107 8.89 -1.46 -11.43
CA GLU A 107 9.43 -1.95 -12.70
C GLU A 107 10.53 -3.00 -12.53
N ASP A 108 11.33 -2.91 -11.47
CA ASP A 108 12.38 -3.88 -11.15
C ASP A 108 11.82 -5.21 -10.61
N TYR A 109 10.57 -5.16 -10.12
CA TYR A 109 9.91 -6.26 -9.41
C TYR A 109 8.76 -6.91 -10.19
N LYS A 110 8.21 -6.27 -11.23
CA LYS A 110 7.00 -6.72 -11.96
C LYS A 110 7.05 -8.17 -12.46
N ASP A 111 8.23 -8.64 -12.84
CA ASP A 111 8.43 -10.00 -13.34
C ASP A 111 8.86 -11.00 -12.27
N LYS A 112 9.18 -10.52 -11.07
CA LYS A 112 9.62 -11.31 -9.92
C LYS A 112 8.44 -12.04 -9.27
N THR A 113 8.77 -13.14 -8.62
CA THR A 113 7.85 -13.88 -7.77
C THR A 113 8.01 -13.42 -6.33
N ILE A 114 6.96 -12.86 -5.75
CA ILE A 114 6.93 -12.41 -4.36
C ILE A 114 6.36 -13.53 -3.50
N ILE A 115 7.04 -13.84 -2.40
CA ILE A 115 6.56 -14.71 -1.33
C ILE A 115 6.45 -13.88 -0.07
N VAL A 116 5.26 -13.82 0.50
CA VAL A 116 4.96 -13.05 1.71
C VAL A 116 4.09 -13.85 2.66
N GLU A 117 4.31 -13.69 3.96
CA GLU A 117 3.47 -14.29 5.00
C GLU A 117 2.84 -13.22 5.88
N GLY A 118 1.56 -13.40 6.22
CA GLY A 118 0.79 -12.49 7.07
C GLY A 118 -0.56 -13.07 7.44
N MET A 119 -1.40 -12.27 8.08
CA MET A 119 -2.80 -12.59 8.32
C MET A 119 -3.59 -12.37 7.04
N PHE A 120 -4.54 -13.26 6.75
CA PHE A 120 -5.55 -13.02 5.74
C PHE A 120 -6.65 -12.14 6.34
N SER A 121 -6.97 -11.04 5.67
CA SER A 121 -8.04 -10.14 6.08
C SER A 121 -8.67 -9.44 4.87
N HIS A 122 -9.60 -8.53 5.11
CA HIS A 122 -10.21 -7.71 4.07
C HIS A 122 -10.00 -6.22 4.32
N PHE A 123 -9.37 -5.54 3.36
CA PHE A 123 -9.33 -4.09 3.32
C PHE A 123 -10.64 -3.56 2.74
N LYS A 124 -11.24 -2.58 3.42
CA LYS A 124 -12.42 -1.89 2.89
C LYS A 124 -11.96 -0.67 2.10
N ASP A 125 -12.20 -0.69 0.80
CA ASP A 125 -11.96 0.48 -0.05
C ASP A 125 -12.96 1.58 0.33
N ASN A 126 -12.46 2.76 0.71
CA ASN A 126 -13.29 3.85 1.22
C ASN A 126 -14.06 4.58 0.11
N GLY A 127 -13.63 4.47 -1.16
CA GLY A 127 -14.30 5.10 -2.30
C GLY A 127 -15.46 4.28 -2.84
N THR A 128 -15.29 2.96 -2.89
CA THR A 128 -16.26 2.01 -3.47
C THR A 128 -17.07 1.25 -2.42
N GLY A 129 -16.53 1.11 -1.20
CA GLY A 129 -17.07 0.24 -0.16
C GLY A 129 -16.73 -1.24 -0.34
N ASP A 130 -16.02 -1.60 -1.41
CA ASP A 130 -15.66 -2.97 -1.73
C ASP A 130 -14.68 -3.54 -0.70
N LYS A 131 -14.84 -4.85 -0.42
CA LYS A 131 -13.89 -5.61 0.39
C LYS A 131 -12.85 -6.24 -0.53
N VAL A 132 -11.60 -5.87 -0.34
CA VAL A 132 -10.46 -6.39 -1.09
C VAL A 132 -9.68 -7.33 -0.17
N PRO A 133 -9.47 -8.61 -0.56
CA PRO A 133 -8.69 -9.53 0.24
C PRO A 133 -7.23 -9.07 0.32
N VAL A 134 -6.62 -9.21 1.50
CA VAL A 134 -5.24 -8.80 1.74
C VAL A 134 -4.47 -9.89 2.50
N VAL A 135 -3.14 -9.81 2.39
CA VAL A 135 -2.21 -10.45 3.33
C VAL A 135 -1.43 -9.36 4.02
N ASP A 136 -1.55 -9.26 5.34
CA ASP A 136 -1.01 -8.14 6.09
C ASP A 136 -0.38 -8.52 7.44
N ARG A 137 0.45 -7.61 7.96
CA ARG A 137 0.94 -7.59 9.33
C ARG A 137 0.70 -6.20 9.91
N LYS A 138 0.54 -6.11 11.23
CA LYS A 138 0.37 -4.84 11.95
C LYS A 138 1.68 -4.06 11.94
N GLY A 139 1.66 -2.90 11.32
CA GLY A 139 2.80 -1.99 11.26
C GLY A 139 2.65 -0.82 12.22
N PRO A 140 3.68 0.02 12.37
CA PRO A 140 3.55 1.28 13.08
C PRO A 140 2.54 2.18 12.35
N GLY A 141 1.72 2.90 13.10
CA GLY A 141 0.86 3.97 12.60
C GLY A 141 0.95 5.20 13.49
N CYS A 142 -0.06 6.07 13.41
CA CYS A 142 -0.07 7.35 14.14
C CYS A 142 -0.11 7.16 15.66
N CYS A 143 -0.72 6.06 16.11
CA CYS A 143 -0.96 5.73 17.52
C CYS A 143 -0.54 4.29 17.83
N GLY A 144 0.77 4.01 17.73
CA GLY A 144 1.33 2.69 18.04
C GLY A 144 1.32 1.77 16.82
N ASN A 145 0.75 0.55 16.95
CA ASN A 145 0.65 -0.43 15.86
C ASN A 145 -0.74 -0.41 15.19
N ASP A 146 -1.28 0.79 14.93
CA ASP A 146 -2.55 1.02 14.24
C ASP A 146 -2.40 1.09 12.71
N GLY A 147 -1.18 0.92 12.19
CA GLY A 147 -0.88 0.76 10.77
C GLY A 147 -0.87 -0.70 10.33
N TRP A 148 -0.71 -0.91 9.02
CA TRP A 148 -0.53 -2.24 8.42
C TRP A 148 0.46 -2.17 7.27
N GLY A 149 1.13 -3.29 7.01
CA GLY A 149 1.96 -3.51 5.83
C GLY A 149 1.60 -4.83 5.19
N GLY A 150 1.51 -4.87 3.87
CA GLY A 150 1.03 -6.06 3.19
C GLY A 150 0.76 -5.83 1.71
N PHE A 151 0.00 -6.75 1.12
CA PHE A 151 -0.43 -6.66 -0.27
C PHE A 151 -1.94 -6.90 -0.39
N LEU A 152 -2.56 -6.14 -1.29
CA LEU A 152 -3.87 -6.48 -1.82
C LEU A 152 -3.76 -7.72 -2.71
N LEU A 153 -4.78 -8.58 -2.74
CA LEU A 153 -4.74 -9.85 -3.46
C LEU A 153 -5.72 -9.87 -4.63
N ARG A 154 -5.29 -10.50 -5.73
CA ARG A 154 -6.12 -10.76 -6.93
C ARG A 154 -6.02 -12.21 -7.38
N GLY A 155 -7.14 -12.74 -7.87
CA GLY A 155 -7.18 -14.08 -8.47
C GLY A 155 -7.16 -15.23 -7.45
N LEU A 156 -7.67 -15.00 -6.23
CA LEU A 156 -7.88 -16.08 -5.27
C LEU A 156 -8.89 -17.10 -5.82
N LYS A 157 -8.55 -18.39 -5.72
CA LYS A 157 -9.46 -19.49 -6.07
C LYS A 157 -10.48 -19.75 -4.95
N SER A 158 -10.05 -19.54 -3.71
CA SER A 158 -10.84 -19.71 -2.49
C SER A 158 -10.22 -18.85 -1.40
N GLU A 159 -11.06 -18.27 -0.55
CA GLU A 159 -10.61 -17.44 0.56
C GLU A 159 -10.39 -18.27 1.83
N PRO A 160 -9.25 -18.08 2.53
CA PRO A 160 -9.03 -18.55 3.89
C PRO A 160 -10.02 -17.93 4.88
N LYS A 161 -10.00 -18.40 6.14
CA LYS A 161 -10.78 -17.72 7.18
C LYS A 161 -10.09 -16.40 7.53
N GLU A 162 -10.91 -15.43 7.92
CA GLU A 162 -10.40 -14.18 8.50
C GLU A 162 -9.41 -14.49 9.62
N ASN A 163 -8.29 -13.76 9.63
CA ASN A 163 -7.18 -13.92 10.56
C ASN A 163 -6.38 -15.24 10.41
N ASP A 164 -6.61 -16.09 9.41
CA ASP A 164 -5.71 -17.22 9.14
C ASP A 164 -4.31 -16.71 8.77
N TRP A 165 -3.26 -17.36 9.27
CA TRP A 165 -1.90 -17.04 8.83
C TRP A 165 -1.62 -17.71 7.50
N VAL A 166 -1.31 -16.93 6.48
CA VAL A 166 -1.18 -17.40 5.11
C VAL A 166 0.19 -17.10 4.55
N LYS A 167 0.68 -18.01 3.72
CA LYS A 167 1.82 -17.79 2.84
C LYS A 167 1.29 -17.60 1.42
N VAL A 168 1.47 -16.41 0.88
CA VAL A 168 1.05 -16.05 -0.47
C VAL A 168 2.27 -16.06 -1.38
N THR A 169 2.13 -16.66 -2.55
CA THR A 169 3.09 -16.58 -3.65
C THR A 169 2.39 -15.97 -4.85
N GLY A 170 2.95 -14.91 -5.42
CA GLY A 170 2.31 -14.20 -6.53
C GLY A 170 3.26 -13.27 -7.28
N LYS A 171 2.76 -12.69 -8.37
CA LYS A 171 3.46 -11.64 -9.10
C LYS A 171 2.84 -10.27 -8.81
N PRO A 172 3.64 -9.21 -8.64
CA PRO A 172 3.10 -7.89 -8.41
C PRO A 172 2.46 -7.35 -9.69
N ILE A 173 1.30 -6.71 -9.56
CA ILE A 173 0.59 -6.03 -10.64
C ILE A 173 0.08 -4.68 -10.15
N LEU A 174 0.02 -3.71 -11.05
CA LEU A 174 -0.65 -2.43 -10.79
C LEU A 174 -2.03 -2.43 -11.45
N GLU A 175 -3.05 -2.09 -10.68
CA GLU A 175 -4.39 -1.81 -11.23
C GLU A 175 -4.71 -0.34 -11.02
N LYS A 176 -5.23 0.31 -12.06
CA LYS A 176 -5.65 1.71 -12.02
C LYS A 176 -7.10 1.79 -11.57
N SER A 177 -7.38 2.55 -10.51
CA SER A 177 -8.72 2.87 -10.07
C SER A 177 -9.41 3.81 -11.06
N LYS A 178 -10.74 3.94 -10.94
CA LYS A 178 -11.53 4.88 -11.75
C LYS A 178 -11.07 6.34 -11.57
N ASP A 179 -10.58 6.66 -10.37
CA ASP A 179 -10.10 7.99 -10.00
C ASP A 179 -8.64 8.24 -10.43
N GLY A 180 -8.02 7.25 -11.10
CA GLY A 180 -6.73 7.38 -11.74
C GLY A 180 -5.52 6.98 -10.88
N TYR A 181 -5.75 6.53 -9.65
CA TYR A 181 -4.69 6.05 -8.75
C TYR A 181 -4.31 4.60 -9.06
N TYR A 182 -3.03 4.26 -8.91
CA TYR A 182 -2.58 2.88 -9.02
C TYR A 182 -2.53 2.23 -7.65
N SER A 183 -2.99 0.99 -7.57
CA SER A 183 -2.86 0.14 -6.39
C SER A 183 -2.01 -1.08 -6.73
N LEU A 184 -1.10 -1.43 -5.83
CA LEU A 184 -0.25 -2.60 -5.94
C LEU A 184 -0.98 -3.83 -5.38
N TYR A 185 -1.13 -4.84 -6.23
CA TYR A 185 -1.68 -6.15 -5.87
C TYR A 185 -0.64 -7.24 -6.09
N LEU A 186 -0.81 -8.38 -5.40
CA LEU A 186 -0.25 -9.65 -5.83
C LEU A 186 -1.31 -10.44 -6.60
N LYS A 187 -1.02 -10.73 -7.86
CA LYS A 187 -1.72 -11.77 -8.63
C LYS A 187 -1.33 -13.12 -8.06
N VAL A 188 -2.25 -13.74 -7.32
CA VAL A 188 -1.99 -14.94 -6.53
C VAL A 188 -1.75 -16.13 -7.46
N ALA A 189 -0.57 -16.74 -7.35
CA ALA A 189 -0.25 -18.02 -7.98
C ALA A 189 -0.55 -19.19 -7.02
N ASN A 190 -0.23 -19.02 -5.73
CA ASN A 190 -0.54 -19.98 -4.68
C ASN A 190 -0.80 -19.28 -3.34
N LEU A 191 -1.69 -19.85 -2.54
CA LEU A 191 -1.92 -19.46 -1.16
C LEU A 191 -1.98 -20.72 -0.28
N GLU A 192 -1.17 -20.74 0.78
CA GLU A 192 -1.13 -21.82 1.76
C GLU A 192 -1.50 -21.29 3.14
N VAL A 193 -2.48 -21.89 3.82
CA VAL A 193 -2.77 -21.62 5.24
C VAL A 193 -1.75 -22.34 6.11
N LYS A 194 -1.02 -21.62 6.96
CA LYS A 194 0.03 -22.15 7.82
C LYS A 194 -0.50 -22.38 9.24
N LYS A 195 -0.06 -23.47 9.86
CA LYS A 195 -0.36 -23.77 11.28
C LYS A 195 0.43 -22.87 12.25
N LYS A 196 1.66 -22.50 11.89
CA LYS A 196 2.53 -21.65 12.70
C LYS A 196 2.51 -20.23 12.16
N ARG A 197 2.29 -19.27 13.05
CA ARG A 197 2.35 -17.83 12.75
C ARG A 197 3.78 -17.30 12.85
N GLY A 198 4.09 -16.29 12.05
CA GLY A 198 5.27 -15.43 12.22
C GLY A 198 4.96 -14.24 13.13
N ALA A 199 5.82 -13.22 13.17
CA ALA A 199 5.48 -12.00 13.91
C ALA A 199 4.31 -11.26 13.26
N GLU A 200 3.26 -11.05 14.05
CA GLU A 200 2.07 -10.29 13.64
C GLU A 200 2.33 -8.79 13.63
N ASN A 201 3.23 -8.31 14.50
CA ASN A 201 3.66 -6.92 14.56
C ASN A 201 5.02 -6.76 13.88
N VAL A 202 5.17 -5.73 13.06
CA VAL A 202 6.41 -5.38 12.37
C VAL A 202 6.76 -3.92 12.67
N THR A 203 8.05 -3.59 12.64
CA THR A 203 8.58 -2.24 12.86
C THR A 203 9.41 -1.81 11.65
N GLN A 204 9.68 -0.50 11.54
CA GLN A 204 10.70 0.00 10.61
C GLN A 204 12.10 -0.25 11.16
#